data_AF-A0A842XRN9-F1
#
_entry.id   AF-A0A842XRN9-F1
#
_cell.length_a   1.000
_cell.length_b   1.000
_cell.length_c   1.000
_cell.angle_alpha   90.00
_cell.angle_beta   90.00
_cell.angle_gamma   90.00
#
_symmetry.space_group_name_H-M   'P 1'
#
loop_
_entity.id
_entity.type
_entity.pdbx_description
1 polymer ?
#
loop_
_entity_poly.entity_id
_entity_poly.type
_entity_poly.pdbx_seq_one_letter_code
_entity_poly.pdbx_strand_id
1 'polypeptide(L)'
;MVGSNSDDRSALIINVKRKAFQLGLEVGENNHLETVGWVRSELNAINIEARALGISLGVAQKYIEGKGLGVSRRSKHTVGQHGVAKAINTKIDLSARSERAQRAAASSGSGTFVERITPQEGLDCTISVMRFVAKNPEAKKDLNGLFAGIFDIQERLMDMPPGPNLRKTFEKCLQLLVEVGWIENCDVATFNEEMAVVTLQSTTAIAEAFGNSDEPMCQPICNLLETIGRKTFQMSVVVTEVECVAQGRPACKFKVSPRKAPNRLHHAAPLA
;
A
#
# COMPACT_ATOMS: atom_id res chain seq x y z
N MET A 1 18.07 8.18 49.65
CA MET A 1 17.36 8.29 48.36
C MET A 1 17.68 7.05 47.54
N VAL A 2 16.92 5.96 47.74
CA VAL A 2 17.04 4.72 46.98
C VAL A 2 15.61 4.29 46.67
N GLY A 3 15.07 4.79 45.56
CA GLY A 3 13.67 4.58 45.19
C GLY A 3 13.37 4.68 43.69
N SER A 4 14.33 5.07 42.84
CA SER A 4 14.08 5.23 41.40
C SER A 4 14.25 3.95 40.56
N ASN A 5 15.00 2.96 41.04
CA ASN A 5 15.39 1.82 40.19
C ASN A 5 14.31 0.72 40.05
N SER A 6 13.38 0.59 41.02
CA SER A 6 12.30 -0.41 40.94
C SER A 6 11.17 0.01 40.01
N ASP A 7 10.89 1.31 39.97
CA ASP A 7 9.75 1.87 39.24
C ASP A 7 10.05 1.90 37.73
N ASP A 8 11.29 2.26 37.37
CA ASP A 8 11.77 2.21 35.98
C ASP A 8 11.80 0.78 35.42
N ARG A 9 12.26 -0.19 36.23
CA ARG A 9 12.26 -1.60 35.83
C ARG A 9 10.84 -2.13 35.63
N SER A 10 9.91 -1.73 36.48
CA SER A 10 8.50 -2.14 36.39
C SER A 10 7.83 -1.56 35.15
N ALA A 11 8.09 -0.29 34.83
CA ALA A 11 7.61 0.35 33.60
C ALA A 11 8.12 -0.34 32.34
N LEU A 12 9.41 -0.71 32.31
CA LEU A 12 10.01 -1.45 31.20
C LEU A 12 9.36 -2.83 31.01
N ILE A 13 9.14 -3.58 32.10
CA ILE A 13 8.47 -4.89 32.05
C ILE A 13 7.06 -4.77 31.46
N ILE A 14 6.30 -3.75 31.88
CA ILE A 14 4.96 -3.49 31.35
C ILE A 14 5.02 -3.16 29.87
N ASN A 15 5.99 -2.35 29.45
CA ASN A 15 6.13 -1.94 28.05
C ASN A 15 6.45 -3.13 27.14
N VAL A 16 7.41 -3.98 27.49
CA VAL A 16 7.77 -5.16 26.70
C VAL A 16 6.60 -6.14 26.58
N LYS A 17 5.86 -6.38 27.67
CA LYS A 17 4.64 -7.20 27.64
C LYS A 17 3.54 -6.60 26.76
N ARG A 18 3.42 -5.27 26.72
CA ARG A 18 2.47 -4.56 25.86
C ARG A 18 2.83 -4.69 24.39
N LYS A 19 4.11 -4.48 24.03
CA LYS A 19 4.62 -4.70 22.66
C LYS A 19 4.32 -6.12 22.18
N ALA A 20 4.60 -7.12 23.03
CA ALA A 20 4.34 -8.53 22.72
C ALA A 20 2.85 -8.81 22.47
N PHE A 21 1.98 -8.26 23.32
CA PHE A 21 0.53 -8.38 23.15
C PHE A 21 0.04 -7.72 21.86
N GLN A 22 0.53 -6.52 21.54
CA GLN A 22 0.17 -5.78 20.33
C GLN A 22 0.61 -6.52 19.06
N LEU A 23 1.86 -6.99 19.02
CA LEU A 23 2.37 -7.79 17.90
C LEU A 23 1.56 -9.10 17.75
N GLY A 24 1.24 -9.76 18.86
CA GLY A 24 0.38 -10.94 18.86
C GLY A 24 -0.99 -10.65 18.26
N LEU A 25 -1.63 -9.56 18.72
CA LEU A 25 -2.94 -9.11 18.23
C LEU A 25 -2.94 -8.90 16.71
N GLU A 26 -1.97 -8.17 16.19
CA GLU A 26 -1.84 -7.88 14.75
C GLU A 26 -1.60 -9.15 13.92
N VAL A 27 -0.70 -10.03 14.37
CA VAL A 27 -0.47 -11.33 13.73
C VAL A 27 -1.75 -12.18 13.71
N GLY A 28 -2.52 -12.16 14.80
CA GLY A 28 -3.80 -12.85 14.91
C GLY A 28 -4.90 -12.25 14.04
N GLU A 29 -5.02 -10.92 13.98
CA GLU A 29 -6.05 -10.23 13.18
C GLU A 29 -5.83 -10.42 11.69
N ASN A 30 -4.58 -10.32 11.22
CA ASN A 30 -4.23 -10.32 9.80
C ASN A 30 -3.77 -11.69 9.27
N ASN A 31 -3.75 -12.72 10.12
CA ASN A 31 -3.33 -14.08 9.76
C ASN A 31 -1.87 -14.18 9.25
N HIS A 32 -0.97 -13.33 9.75
CA HIS A 32 0.43 -13.39 9.38
C HIS A 32 1.11 -14.66 9.91
N LEU A 33 2.05 -15.20 9.13
CA LEU A 33 2.95 -16.24 9.61
C LEU A 33 4.05 -15.60 10.47
N GLU A 34 4.47 -16.28 11.54
CA GLU A 34 5.59 -15.84 12.38
C GLU A 34 6.93 -15.81 11.63
N THR A 35 6.98 -16.44 10.45
CA THR A 35 8.13 -16.49 9.56
C THR A 35 8.25 -15.27 8.64
N VAL A 36 7.23 -14.40 8.56
CA VAL A 36 7.28 -13.16 7.78
C VAL A 36 8.37 -12.25 8.33
N GLY A 37 9.19 -11.66 7.44
CA GLY A 37 10.43 -10.98 7.82
C GLY A 37 10.29 -9.92 8.91
N TRP A 38 9.27 -9.06 8.81
CA TRP A 38 9.02 -8.02 9.82
C TRP A 38 8.51 -8.61 11.14
N VAL A 39 7.60 -9.59 11.11
CA VAL A 39 7.09 -10.26 12.32
C VAL A 39 8.23 -10.94 13.07
N ARG A 40 9.10 -11.65 12.34
CA ARG A 40 10.27 -12.32 12.91
C ARG A 40 11.26 -11.32 13.51
N SER A 41 11.51 -10.20 12.83
CA SER A 41 12.39 -9.14 13.31
C SER A 41 11.86 -8.54 14.62
N GLU A 42 10.58 -8.19 14.65
CA GLU A 42 9.94 -7.56 15.80
C GLU A 42 9.85 -8.52 17.00
N LEU A 43 9.50 -9.79 16.74
CA LEU A 43 9.47 -10.84 17.76
C LEU A 43 10.88 -11.09 18.33
N ASN A 44 11.92 -11.05 17.50
CA ASN A 44 13.30 -11.16 17.96
C ASN A 44 13.71 -9.97 18.84
N ALA A 45 13.37 -8.74 18.46
CA ALA A 45 13.65 -7.55 19.26
C ALA A 45 12.98 -7.64 20.65
N ILE A 46 11.69 -8.00 20.68
CA ILE A 46 10.93 -8.21 21.92
C ILE A 46 11.55 -9.32 22.77
N ASN A 47 11.99 -10.42 22.16
CA ASN A 47 12.62 -11.54 22.88
C ASN A 47 13.99 -11.16 23.47
N ILE A 48 14.76 -10.32 22.81
CA ILE A 48 16.02 -9.79 23.33
C ILE A 48 15.75 -8.93 24.57
N GLU A 49 14.80 -7.98 24.47
CA GLU A 49 14.37 -7.14 25.61
C GLU A 49 13.83 -7.99 26.77
N ALA A 50 13.03 -9.02 26.47
CA ALA A 50 12.44 -9.91 27.46
C ALA A 50 13.47 -10.76 28.21
N ARG A 51 14.50 -11.25 27.51
CA ARG A 51 15.63 -11.98 28.14
C ARG A 51 16.42 -11.08 29.06
N ALA A 52 16.73 -9.85 28.63
CA ALA A 52 17.44 -8.87 29.46
C ALA A 52 16.69 -8.54 30.77
N LEU A 53 15.34 -8.58 30.72
CA LEU A 53 14.48 -8.32 31.88
C LEU A 53 14.12 -9.59 32.68
N GLY A 54 14.45 -10.79 32.20
CA GLY A 54 14.11 -12.06 32.85
C GLY A 54 12.61 -12.41 32.79
N ILE A 55 11.88 -11.93 31.78
CA ILE A 55 10.41 -12.04 31.67
C ILE A 55 9.94 -12.82 30.43
N SER A 56 10.82 -13.60 29.79
CA SER A 56 10.55 -14.30 28.53
C SER A 56 9.24 -15.10 28.52
N LEU A 57 8.95 -15.84 29.60
CA LEU A 57 7.70 -16.62 29.72
C LEU A 57 6.46 -15.72 29.72
N GLY A 58 6.48 -14.62 30.48
CA GLY A 58 5.36 -13.69 30.57
C GLY A 58 5.13 -12.91 29.26
N VAL A 59 6.19 -12.70 28.48
CA VAL A 59 6.14 -12.07 27.16
C VAL A 59 5.55 -13.04 26.12
N ALA A 60 5.99 -14.30 26.11
CA ALA A 60 5.42 -15.34 25.24
C ALA A 60 3.93 -15.55 25.50
N GLN A 61 3.52 -15.59 26.77
CA GLN A 61 2.10 -15.70 27.14
C GLN A 61 1.29 -14.49 26.65
N LYS A 62 1.81 -13.27 26.79
CA LYS A 62 1.15 -12.06 26.30
C LYS A 62 1.02 -12.04 24.78
N TYR A 63 2.03 -12.52 24.06
CA TYR A 63 1.96 -12.68 22.61
C TYR A 63 0.86 -13.67 22.19
N ILE A 64 0.79 -14.84 22.82
CA ILE A 64 -0.24 -15.85 22.55
C ILE A 64 -1.64 -15.32 22.87
N GLU A 65 -1.81 -14.63 24.00
CA GLU A 65 -3.07 -13.97 24.37
C GLU A 65 -3.51 -12.94 23.31
N GLY A 66 -2.57 -12.09 22.86
CA GLY A 66 -2.82 -11.13 21.79
C GLY A 66 -3.26 -11.84 20.51
N LYS A 67 -2.53 -12.86 20.08
CA LYS A 67 -2.81 -13.65 18.87
C LYS A 67 -4.17 -14.34 18.92
N GLY A 68 -4.53 -14.95 20.04
CA GLY A 68 -5.85 -15.55 20.23
C GLY A 68 -6.99 -14.53 20.16
N LEU A 69 -6.78 -13.33 20.73
CA LEU A 69 -7.74 -12.23 20.64
C LEU A 69 -7.88 -11.74 19.19
N GLY A 70 -6.77 -11.63 18.45
CA GLY A 70 -6.78 -11.20 17.06
C GLY A 70 -7.51 -12.18 16.14
N VAL A 71 -7.27 -13.49 16.32
CA VAL A 71 -8.02 -14.55 15.62
C VAL A 71 -9.51 -14.47 15.93
N SER A 72 -9.87 -14.21 17.19
CA SER A 72 -11.27 -14.06 17.62
C SER A 72 -11.95 -12.82 17.03
N ARG A 73 -11.20 -11.73 16.82
CA ARG A 73 -11.71 -10.53 16.13
C ARG A 73 -11.92 -10.81 14.66
N ARG A 74 -10.92 -11.41 14.00
CA ARG A 74 -11.02 -11.85 12.60
C ARG A 74 -12.24 -12.73 12.36
N SER A 75 -12.47 -13.75 13.19
CA SER A 75 -13.62 -14.65 13.04
C SER A 75 -14.97 -13.96 13.24
N LYS A 76 -15.08 -12.98 14.13
CA LYS A 76 -16.29 -12.16 14.29
C LYS A 76 -16.58 -11.28 13.07
N HIS A 77 -15.54 -10.77 12.39
CA HIS A 77 -15.71 -10.05 11.14
C HIS A 77 -16.12 -10.96 9.97
N THR A 78 -15.64 -12.21 9.92
CA THR A 78 -16.01 -13.15 8.85
C THR A 78 -17.46 -13.64 8.95
N VAL A 79 -18.01 -13.79 10.16
CA VAL A 79 -19.42 -14.23 10.36
C VAL A 79 -20.42 -13.13 9.97
N GLY A 80 -20.04 -11.85 9.99
CA GLY A 80 -20.88 -10.74 9.53
C GLY A 80 -21.08 -10.67 8.01
N GLN A 81 -20.23 -11.32 7.22
CA GLN A 81 -20.27 -11.21 5.75
C GLN A 81 -21.34 -12.10 5.08
N HIS A 82 -21.88 -13.11 5.78
CA HIS A 82 -22.97 -13.93 5.25
C HIS A 82 -24.37 -13.27 5.37
N GLY A 83 -24.49 -12.15 6.09
CA GLY A 83 -25.76 -11.42 6.24
C GLY A 83 -25.98 -10.26 5.25
N VAL A 84 -24.92 -9.79 4.58
CA VAL A 84 -24.97 -8.55 3.76
C VAL A 84 -25.45 -8.82 2.32
N ALA A 85 -25.36 -10.06 1.84
CA ALA A 85 -25.87 -10.44 0.52
C ALA A 85 -27.41 -10.30 0.35
N LYS A 86 -28.16 -10.09 1.44
CA LYS A 86 -29.64 -10.04 1.41
C LYS A 86 -30.24 -8.64 1.55
N ALA A 87 -29.43 -7.59 1.74
CA ALA A 87 -29.91 -6.23 2.02
C ALA A 87 -29.77 -5.23 0.86
N ILE A 88 -29.36 -5.67 -0.33
CA ILE A 88 -29.27 -4.83 -1.54
C ILE A 88 -30.55 -5.01 -2.36
N ASN A 89 -31.69 -4.58 -1.83
CA ASN A 89 -32.89 -4.40 -2.65
C ASN A 89 -33.79 -3.27 -2.15
N THR A 90 -33.19 -2.16 -1.73
CA THR A 90 -33.93 -0.95 -1.40
C THR A 90 -33.55 0.16 -2.38
N LYS A 91 -34.50 0.42 -3.28
CA LYS A 91 -34.51 1.40 -4.37
C LYS A 91 -33.80 2.72 -4.01
N ILE A 92 -32.60 2.90 -4.57
CA ILE A 92 -32.06 4.22 -4.89
C ILE A 92 -32.12 4.31 -6.41
N ASP A 93 -32.83 5.31 -6.92
CA ASP A 93 -32.98 5.55 -8.36
C ASP A 93 -31.62 6.00 -8.95
N LEU A 94 -30.84 5.00 -9.38
CA LEU A 94 -29.51 5.12 -10.00
C LEU A 94 -29.59 5.20 -11.52
N SER A 95 -30.80 5.18 -12.11
CA SER A 95 -31.01 5.03 -13.56
C SER A 95 -30.30 6.12 -14.38
N ALA A 96 -30.38 7.38 -13.97
CA ALA A 96 -29.77 8.50 -14.69
C ALA A 96 -28.24 8.60 -14.56
N ARG A 97 -27.63 8.08 -13.48
CA ARG A 97 -26.16 8.08 -13.29
C ARG A 97 -25.50 6.80 -13.81
N SER A 98 -26.24 5.69 -13.82
CA SER A 98 -25.83 4.40 -14.39
C SER A 98 -25.58 4.53 -15.89
N GLU A 99 -26.40 5.26 -16.65
CA GLU A 99 -26.18 5.39 -18.10
C GLU A 99 -24.89 6.14 -18.46
N ARG A 100 -24.46 7.10 -17.64
CA ARG A 100 -23.20 7.85 -17.88
C ARG A 100 -21.97 7.03 -17.49
N ALA A 101 -22.05 6.30 -16.37
CA ALA A 101 -21.00 5.37 -15.94
C ALA A 101 -20.91 4.14 -16.86
N GLN A 102 -22.04 3.63 -17.35
CA GLN A 102 -22.11 2.51 -18.30
C GLN A 102 -21.62 2.90 -19.70
N ARG A 103 -21.80 4.15 -20.15
CA ARG A 103 -21.17 4.63 -21.40
C ARG A 103 -19.64 4.80 -21.25
N ALA A 104 -19.16 5.16 -20.07
CA ALA A 104 -17.72 5.17 -19.77
C ALA A 104 -17.14 3.75 -19.66
N ALA A 105 -17.90 2.81 -19.08
CA ALA A 105 -17.52 1.39 -18.97
C ALA A 105 -17.62 0.63 -20.32
N ALA A 106 -18.58 0.99 -21.19
CA ALA A 106 -18.74 0.36 -22.50
C ALA A 106 -17.69 0.81 -23.54
N SER A 107 -16.92 1.86 -23.24
CA SER A 107 -15.81 2.34 -24.10
C SER A 107 -14.44 1.87 -23.60
N SER A 108 -14.36 1.19 -22.46
CA SER A 108 -13.12 0.69 -21.86
C SER A 108 -12.90 -0.79 -22.22
N GLY A 109 -12.45 -1.02 -23.45
CA GLY A 109 -11.85 -2.30 -23.80
C GLY A 109 -10.60 -2.55 -22.94
N SER A 110 -10.52 -3.76 -22.38
CA SER A 110 -9.38 -4.39 -21.68
C SER A 110 -8.09 -3.55 -21.58
N GLY A 111 -7.80 -3.05 -20.37
CA GLY A 111 -6.61 -2.26 -20.05
C GLY A 111 -6.96 -0.81 -19.76
N THR A 112 -7.70 -0.56 -18.69
CA THR A 112 -8.29 0.74 -18.39
C THR A 112 -7.23 1.76 -17.98
N PHE A 113 -6.73 2.47 -18.98
CA PHE A 113 -6.13 3.79 -18.80
C PHE A 113 -7.09 4.66 -17.99
N VAL A 114 -6.73 5.00 -16.75
CA VAL A 114 -7.50 5.97 -15.97
C VAL A 114 -7.13 7.35 -16.51
N GLU A 115 -8.02 7.91 -17.32
CA GLU A 115 -7.89 9.27 -17.80
C GLU A 115 -7.85 10.25 -16.62
N ARG A 116 -7.11 11.36 -16.75
CA ARG A 116 -7.08 12.37 -15.69
C ARG A 116 -8.49 12.94 -15.56
N ILE A 117 -9.13 12.65 -14.43
CA ILE A 117 -10.36 13.31 -14.04
C ILE A 117 -10.07 14.79 -13.73
N THR A 118 -11.06 15.63 -13.93
CA THR A 118 -10.97 17.04 -13.54
C THR A 118 -10.79 17.17 -12.02
N PRO A 119 -10.21 18.29 -11.52
CA PRO A 119 -10.13 18.52 -10.08
C PRO A 119 -11.49 18.41 -9.36
N GLN A 120 -12.56 18.84 -10.02
CA GLN A 120 -13.92 18.75 -9.49
C GLN A 120 -14.41 17.30 -9.40
N GLU A 121 -14.20 16.49 -10.42
CA GLU A 121 -14.54 15.06 -10.37
C GLU A 121 -13.73 14.33 -9.30
N GLY A 122 -12.44 14.67 -9.14
CA GLY A 122 -11.62 14.14 -8.05
C GLY A 122 -12.16 14.49 -6.66
N LEU A 123 -12.60 15.74 -6.48
CA LEU A 123 -13.27 16.18 -5.25
C LEU A 123 -14.56 15.40 -5.01
N ASP A 124 -15.40 15.23 -6.04
CA ASP A 124 -16.67 14.51 -5.95
C ASP A 124 -16.47 13.02 -5.61
N CYS A 125 -15.50 12.36 -6.24
CA CYS A 125 -15.10 10.99 -5.92
C CYS A 125 -14.63 10.88 -4.46
N THR A 126 -13.81 11.82 -4.00
CA THR A 126 -13.31 11.86 -2.62
C THR A 126 -14.47 12.03 -1.64
N ILE A 127 -15.39 12.98 -1.87
CA ILE A 127 -16.59 13.18 -1.05
C ILE A 127 -17.43 11.90 -1.00
N SER A 128 -17.60 11.21 -2.13
CA SER A 128 -18.35 9.96 -2.20
C SER A 128 -17.74 8.87 -1.32
N VAL A 129 -16.42 8.66 -1.44
CA VAL A 129 -15.69 7.68 -0.60
C VAL A 129 -15.78 8.07 0.88
N MET A 130 -15.57 9.34 1.20
CA MET A 130 -15.65 9.84 2.58
C MET A 130 -17.05 9.65 3.19
N ARG A 131 -18.12 9.86 2.42
CA ARG A 131 -19.50 9.58 2.86
C ARG A 131 -19.75 8.09 3.07
N PHE A 132 -19.20 7.25 2.20
CA PHE A 132 -19.32 5.80 2.31
C PHE A 132 -18.67 5.30 3.60
N VAL A 133 -17.43 5.72 3.88
CA VAL A 133 -16.72 5.29 5.10
C VAL A 133 -17.15 6.02 6.37
N ALA A 134 -17.84 7.16 6.29
CA ALA A 134 -18.21 7.97 7.45
C ALA A 134 -19.00 7.21 8.53
N LYS A 135 -19.77 6.19 8.13
CA LYS A 135 -20.58 5.36 9.03
C LYS A 135 -19.82 4.17 9.62
N ASN A 136 -18.58 3.93 9.20
CA ASN A 136 -17.72 2.85 9.67
C ASN A 136 -16.40 3.44 10.20
N PRO A 137 -16.26 3.62 11.54
CA PRO A 137 -15.07 4.20 12.14
C PRO A 137 -13.77 3.44 11.81
N GLU A 138 -13.83 2.13 11.66
CA GLU A 138 -12.66 1.30 11.31
C GLU A 138 -12.24 1.55 9.87
N ALA A 139 -13.17 1.47 8.91
CA ALA A 139 -12.88 1.79 7.51
C ALA A 139 -12.37 3.23 7.32
N LYS A 140 -12.88 4.18 8.13
CA LYS A 140 -12.38 5.56 8.13
C LYS A 140 -10.95 5.64 8.66
N LYS A 141 -10.62 4.90 9.72
CA LYS A 141 -9.25 4.82 10.27
C LYS A 141 -8.29 4.23 9.23
N ASP A 142 -8.69 3.16 8.56
CA ASP A 142 -7.87 2.50 7.54
C ASP A 142 -7.65 3.39 6.32
N LEU A 143 -8.70 4.08 5.86
CA LEU A 143 -8.60 5.06 4.77
C LEU A 143 -7.66 6.23 5.13
N ASN A 144 -7.72 6.72 6.37
CA ASN A 144 -6.78 7.74 6.85
C ASN A 144 -5.34 7.22 6.86
N GLY A 145 -5.13 5.99 7.31
CA GLY A 145 -3.82 5.33 7.27
C GLY A 145 -3.29 5.17 5.85
N LEU A 146 -4.15 4.77 4.91
CA LEU A 146 -3.82 4.68 3.48
C LEU A 146 -3.34 6.04 2.93
N PHE A 147 -4.11 7.11 3.16
CA PHE A 147 -3.73 8.43 2.67
C PHE A 147 -2.41 8.90 3.29
N ALA A 148 -2.26 8.78 4.62
CA ALA A 148 -1.02 9.14 5.30
C ALA A 148 0.18 8.39 4.69
N GLY A 149 0.07 7.06 4.53
CA GLY A 149 1.13 6.25 3.94
C GLY A 149 1.47 6.65 2.50
N ILE A 150 0.47 6.93 1.65
CA ILE A 150 0.72 7.40 0.27
C ILE A 150 1.44 8.74 0.28
N PHE A 151 0.98 9.71 1.09
CA PHE A 151 1.56 11.04 1.14
C PHE A 151 3.00 11.03 1.65
N ASP A 152 3.28 10.27 2.71
CA ASP A 152 4.63 10.14 3.27
C ASP A 152 5.62 9.59 2.23
N ILE A 153 5.20 8.59 1.44
CA ILE A 153 6.02 8.04 0.36
C ILE A 153 6.20 9.07 -0.77
N GLN A 154 5.14 9.77 -1.17
CA GLN A 154 5.22 10.78 -2.21
C GLN A 154 6.17 11.93 -1.83
N GLU A 155 6.11 12.41 -0.59
CA GLU A 155 7.01 13.43 -0.06
C GLU A 155 8.46 12.95 -0.13
N ARG A 156 8.74 11.76 0.43
CA ARG A 156 10.08 11.14 0.37
C ARG A 156 10.59 10.99 -1.05
N LEU A 157 9.75 10.50 -1.97
CA LEU A 157 10.10 10.39 -3.39
C LEU A 157 10.49 11.74 -3.96
N MET A 158 9.72 12.80 -3.69
CA MET A 158 9.99 14.14 -4.21
C MET A 158 11.29 14.73 -3.66
N ASP A 159 11.62 14.45 -2.40
CA ASP A 159 12.84 14.97 -1.75
C ASP A 159 14.13 14.20 -2.10
N MET A 160 14.01 12.98 -2.67
CA MET A 160 15.18 12.19 -3.01
C MET A 160 16.09 12.87 -4.04
N PRO A 161 17.43 12.92 -3.83
CA PRO A 161 18.33 13.48 -4.83
C PRO A 161 18.41 12.55 -6.05
N PRO A 162 18.51 13.12 -7.27
CA PRO A 162 18.61 12.34 -8.49
C PRO A 162 19.86 11.46 -8.48
N GLY A 163 19.78 10.34 -9.21
CA GLY A 163 20.93 9.47 -9.46
C GLY A 163 21.84 10.00 -10.57
N PRO A 164 22.93 9.29 -10.87
CA PRO A 164 23.88 9.69 -11.92
C PRO A 164 23.29 9.71 -13.35
N ASN A 165 22.17 9.03 -13.57
CA ASN A 165 21.41 9.04 -14.82
C ASN A 165 19.92 8.75 -14.54
N LEU A 166 19.09 8.80 -15.59
CA LEU A 166 17.64 8.59 -15.48
C LEU A 166 17.32 7.21 -14.94
N ARG A 167 17.95 6.15 -15.48
CA ARG A 167 17.75 4.78 -15.00
C ARG A 167 18.05 4.63 -13.51
N LYS A 168 19.18 5.16 -13.04
CA LYS A 168 19.55 5.09 -11.62
C LYS A 168 18.67 5.96 -10.74
N THR A 169 18.14 7.08 -11.25
CA THR A 169 17.11 7.85 -10.54
C THR A 169 15.85 7.02 -10.34
N PHE A 170 15.37 6.37 -11.41
CA PHE A 170 14.19 5.51 -11.39
C PHE A 170 14.37 4.31 -10.44
N GLU A 171 15.46 3.55 -10.58
CA GLU A 171 15.78 2.40 -9.75
C GLU A 171 15.92 2.78 -8.26
N LYS A 172 16.55 3.91 -7.96
CA LYS A 172 16.68 4.40 -6.57
C LYS A 172 15.32 4.74 -5.97
N CYS A 173 14.42 5.35 -6.74
CA CYS A 173 13.07 5.65 -6.28
C CYS A 173 12.21 4.38 -6.14
N LEU A 174 12.38 3.38 -7.01
CA LEU A 174 11.76 2.07 -6.84
C LEU A 174 12.25 1.36 -5.58
N GLN A 175 13.54 1.46 -5.28
CA GLN A 175 14.13 0.87 -4.09
C GLN A 175 13.47 1.40 -2.81
N LEU A 176 13.04 2.67 -2.78
CA LEU A 176 12.24 3.19 -1.67
C LEU A 176 10.94 2.40 -1.49
N LEU A 177 10.21 2.10 -2.57
CA LEU A 177 8.97 1.32 -2.50
C LEU A 177 9.20 -0.10 -1.99
N VAL A 178 10.36 -0.68 -2.32
CA VAL A 178 10.81 -1.98 -1.79
C VAL A 178 11.12 -1.88 -0.30
N GLU A 179 11.87 -0.86 0.12
CA GLU A 179 12.24 -0.65 1.52
C GLU A 179 11.03 -0.44 2.43
N VAL A 180 9.98 0.23 1.95
CA VAL A 180 8.74 0.40 2.72
C VAL A 180 7.78 -0.78 2.59
N GLY A 181 8.14 -1.83 1.82
CA GLY A 181 7.35 -3.06 1.69
C GLY A 181 6.08 -2.94 0.84
N TRP A 182 5.99 -1.94 -0.03
CA TRP A 182 4.83 -1.78 -0.93
C TRP A 182 4.93 -2.67 -2.16
N ILE A 183 6.16 -2.94 -2.59
CA ILE A 183 6.49 -3.82 -3.71
C ILE A 183 7.66 -4.74 -3.33
N GLU A 184 7.73 -5.92 -3.95
CA GLU A 184 8.76 -6.93 -3.75
C GLU A 184 9.26 -7.46 -5.11
N ASN A 185 10.49 -8.00 -5.13
CA ASN A 185 11.08 -8.64 -6.32
C ASN A 185 10.95 -7.78 -7.59
N CYS A 186 11.19 -6.47 -7.46
CA CYS A 186 11.01 -5.54 -8.57
C CYS A 186 12.14 -5.67 -9.59
N ASP A 187 11.78 -5.95 -10.85
CA ASP A 187 12.71 -6.00 -11.98
C ASP A 187 12.28 -5.02 -13.09
N VAL A 188 13.25 -4.28 -13.61
CA VAL A 188 13.04 -3.33 -14.72
C VAL A 188 13.37 -4.04 -16.03
N ALA A 189 12.35 -4.68 -16.61
CA ALA A 189 12.46 -5.46 -17.84
C ALA A 189 12.92 -4.61 -19.04
N THR A 190 12.42 -3.39 -19.19
CA THR A 190 12.83 -2.47 -20.27
C THR A 190 12.88 -1.04 -19.78
N PHE A 191 13.93 -0.29 -20.16
CA PHE A 191 14.07 1.13 -19.86
C PHE A 191 14.52 1.89 -21.11
N ASN A 192 13.60 2.64 -21.72
CA ASN A 192 13.88 3.47 -22.88
C ASN A 192 13.82 4.96 -22.47
N GLU A 193 15.00 5.57 -22.37
CA GLU A 193 15.15 6.96 -21.97
C GLU A 193 14.58 7.95 -23.00
N GLU A 194 14.82 7.72 -24.28
CA GLU A 194 14.40 8.62 -25.37
C GLU A 194 12.88 8.73 -25.49
N MET A 195 12.19 7.59 -25.31
CA MET A 195 10.74 7.51 -25.36
C MET A 195 10.09 7.68 -23.98
N ALA A 196 10.86 7.78 -22.90
CA ALA A 196 10.39 7.75 -21.52
C ALA A 196 9.39 6.60 -21.26
N VAL A 197 9.73 5.41 -21.76
CA VAL A 197 8.94 4.18 -21.60
C VAL A 197 9.70 3.21 -20.71
N VAL A 198 9.01 2.72 -19.67
CA VAL A 198 9.54 1.71 -18.75
C VAL A 198 8.55 0.57 -18.63
N THR A 199 9.03 -0.66 -18.64
CA THR A 199 8.25 -1.83 -18.26
C THR A 199 8.95 -2.45 -17.07
N LEU A 200 8.20 -2.71 -16.01
CA LEU A 200 8.71 -3.37 -14.81
C LEU A 200 7.74 -4.44 -14.33
N GLN A 201 8.28 -5.41 -13.63
CA GLN A 201 7.54 -6.50 -13.00
C GLN A 201 7.85 -6.51 -11.52
N SER A 202 6.85 -6.77 -10.69
CA SER A 202 7.00 -6.83 -9.25
C SER A 202 5.83 -7.56 -8.61
N THR A 203 6.06 -8.16 -7.45
CA THR A 203 4.98 -8.60 -6.57
C THR A 203 4.56 -7.42 -5.70
N THR A 204 3.26 -7.16 -5.53
CA THR A 204 2.81 -6.04 -4.69
C THR A 204 2.05 -6.57 -3.48
N ALA A 205 2.36 -6.03 -2.30
CA ALA A 205 1.65 -6.39 -1.07
C ALA A 205 0.15 -6.09 -1.18
N ILE A 206 -0.23 -5.09 -1.97
CA ILE A 206 -1.63 -4.71 -2.23
C ILE A 206 -2.36 -5.81 -3.00
N ALA A 207 -1.80 -6.31 -4.12
CA ALA A 207 -2.46 -7.36 -4.89
C ALA A 207 -2.55 -8.67 -4.11
N GLU A 208 -1.49 -9.03 -3.39
CA GLU A 208 -1.47 -10.24 -2.57
C GLU A 208 -2.50 -10.19 -1.44
N ALA A 209 -2.59 -9.04 -0.74
CA ALA A 209 -3.56 -8.87 0.34
C ALA A 209 -5.01 -8.81 -0.16
N PHE A 210 -5.24 -8.32 -1.37
CA PHE A 210 -6.59 -8.24 -1.94
C PHE A 210 -7.15 -9.61 -2.30
N GLY A 211 -6.32 -10.52 -2.80
CA GLY A 211 -6.75 -11.84 -3.29
C GLY A 211 -7.30 -11.78 -4.71
N ASN A 212 -8.25 -12.66 -5.05
CA ASN A 212 -8.73 -12.80 -6.42
C ASN A 212 -9.58 -11.60 -6.87
N SER A 213 -9.29 -11.05 -8.05
CA SER A 213 -10.00 -9.95 -8.70
C SER A 213 -10.03 -10.15 -10.21
N ASP A 214 -11.11 -9.72 -10.86
CA ASP A 214 -11.20 -9.70 -12.32
C ASP A 214 -10.43 -8.50 -12.93
N GLU A 215 -10.18 -7.46 -12.12
CA GLU A 215 -9.51 -6.22 -12.52
C GLU A 215 -8.17 -6.00 -11.77
N PRO A 216 -7.22 -5.24 -12.35
CA PRO A 216 -6.00 -4.86 -11.66
C PRO A 216 -6.28 -4.02 -10.41
N MET A 217 -5.55 -4.30 -9.32
CA MET A 217 -5.84 -3.71 -8.01
C MET A 217 -4.78 -2.73 -7.51
N CYS A 218 -3.65 -2.58 -8.22
CA CYS A 218 -2.50 -1.83 -7.74
C CYS A 218 -2.55 -0.36 -8.16
N GLN A 219 -3.72 0.27 -8.16
CA GLN A 219 -3.85 1.70 -8.48
C GLN A 219 -2.98 2.59 -7.58
N PRO A 220 -2.84 2.34 -6.26
CA PRO A 220 -1.90 3.10 -5.44
C PRO A 220 -0.45 2.98 -5.92
N ILE A 221 -0.02 1.79 -6.37
CA ILE A 221 1.32 1.57 -6.94
C ILE A 221 1.46 2.33 -8.25
N CYS A 222 0.45 2.30 -9.12
CA CYS A 222 0.46 3.07 -10.37
C CYS A 222 0.65 4.57 -10.10
N ASN A 223 -0.05 5.13 -9.10
CA ASN A 223 0.08 6.54 -8.72
C ASN A 223 1.50 6.87 -8.20
N LEU A 224 2.10 5.99 -7.42
CA LEU A 224 3.48 6.17 -6.95
C LEU A 224 4.48 6.05 -8.10
N LEU A 225 4.30 5.10 -9.01
CA LEU A 225 5.11 4.96 -10.21
C LEU A 225 4.97 6.16 -11.15
N GLU A 226 3.81 6.82 -11.22
CA GLU A 226 3.65 8.09 -11.93
C GLU A 226 4.51 9.20 -11.30
N THR A 227 4.55 9.30 -9.97
CA THR A 227 5.44 10.22 -9.25
C THR A 227 6.91 9.92 -9.56
N ILE A 228 7.30 8.63 -9.53
CA ILE A 228 8.66 8.20 -9.86
C ILE A 228 9.01 8.56 -11.30
N GLY A 229 8.12 8.28 -12.26
CA GLY A 229 8.33 8.61 -13.66
C GLY A 229 8.40 10.11 -13.89
N ARG A 230 7.56 10.91 -13.22
CA ARG A 230 7.60 12.38 -13.28
C ARG A 230 8.93 12.92 -12.77
N LYS A 231 9.40 12.43 -11.64
CA LYS A 231 10.68 12.82 -11.06
C LYS A 231 11.85 12.43 -11.95
N THR A 232 11.78 11.24 -12.54
CA THR A 232 12.83 10.69 -13.40
C THR A 232 12.90 11.46 -14.71
N PHE A 233 11.81 11.49 -15.48
CA PHE A 233 11.80 12.01 -16.85
C PHE A 233 11.50 13.51 -16.93
N GLN A 234 11.27 14.18 -15.79
CA GLN A 234 10.92 15.60 -15.71
C GLN A 234 9.69 15.96 -16.57
N MET A 235 8.77 15.00 -16.77
CA MET A 235 7.57 15.16 -17.59
C MET A 235 6.38 14.37 -17.05
N SER A 236 5.18 14.66 -17.54
CA SER A 236 4.01 13.87 -17.16
C SER A 236 4.04 12.51 -17.85
N VAL A 237 4.05 11.46 -17.03
CA VAL A 237 3.83 10.08 -17.47
C VAL A 237 2.43 9.61 -17.08
N VAL A 238 2.08 8.43 -17.57
CA VAL A 238 0.97 7.60 -17.09
C VAL A 238 1.52 6.22 -16.78
N VAL A 239 0.92 5.55 -15.81
CA VAL A 239 1.23 4.16 -15.50
C VAL A 239 0.00 3.29 -15.66
N THR A 240 0.17 2.16 -16.35
CA THR A 240 -0.88 1.15 -16.53
C THR A 240 -0.40 -0.16 -15.93
N GLU A 241 -1.20 -0.76 -15.06
CA GLU A 241 -1.04 -2.15 -14.64
C GLU A 241 -1.61 -3.06 -15.74
N VAL A 242 -0.72 -3.79 -16.41
CA VAL A 242 -1.04 -4.66 -17.55
C VAL A 242 -1.41 -6.06 -17.07
N GLU A 243 -0.78 -6.51 -15.99
CA GLU A 243 -1.01 -7.81 -15.35
C GLU A 243 -1.00 -7.60 -13.84
N CYS A 244 -1.86 -8.30 -13.10
CA CYS A 244 -1.95 -8.21 -11.65
C CYS A 244 -1.96 -9.60 -11.01
N VAL A 245 -1.26 -9.78 -9.89
CA VAL A 245 -1.30 -11.02 -9.10
C VAL A 245 -2.72 -11.34 -8.64
N ALA A 246 -3.52 -10.33 -8.33
CA ALA A 246 -4.93 -10.50 -7.98
C ALA A 246 -5.75 -11.17 -9.09
N GLN A 247 -5.32 -11.07 -10.35
CA GLN A 247 -5.94 -11.74 -11.49
C GLN A 247 -5.38 -13.16 -11.73
N GLY A 248 -4.66 -13.74 -10.76
CA GLY A 248 -4.00 -15.05 -10.87
C GLY A 248 -2.73 -15.04 -11.72
N ARG A 249 -2.12 -13.88 -11.98
CA ARG A 249 -0.85 -13.75 -12.70
C ARG A 249 0.34 -14.01 -11.76
N PRO A 250 1.49 -14.45 -12.27
CA PRO A 250 2.66 -14.76 -11.41
C PRO A 250 3.32 -13.51 -10.81
N ALA A 251 3.14 -12.34 -11.42
CA ALA A 251 3.64 -11.06 -10.95
C ALA A 251 2.74 -9.93 -11.48
N CYS A 252 2.79 -8.76 -10.84
CA CYS A 252 2.20 -7.55 -11.39
C CYS A 252 3.15 -6.95 -12.42
N LYS A 253 2.62 -6.49 -13.56
CA LYS A 253 3.39 -5.86 -14.63
C LYS A 253 2.89 -4.46 -14.85
N PHE A 254 3.80 -3.49 -14.77
CA PHE A 254 3.50 -2.08 -14.95
C PHE A 254 4.20 -1.53 -16.18
N LYS A 255 3.49 -0.67 -16.91
CA LYS A 255 4.03 0.08 -18.04
C LYS A 255 3.93 1.56 -17.73
N VAL A 256 5.08 2.23 -17.66
CA VAL A 256 5.21 3.68 -17.60
C VAL A 256 5.34 4.20 -19.03
N SER A 257 4.59 5.23 -19.39
CA SER A 257 4.67 5.84 -20.71
C SER A 257 4.40 7.35 -20.63
N PRO A 258 4.90 8.17 -21.57
CA PRO A 258 4.58 9.59 -21.61
C PRO A 258 3.08 9.79 -21.78
N ARG A 259 2.51 10.77 -21.06
CA ARG A 259 1.09 11.13 -21.23
C ARG A 259 0.85 11.89 -22.55
N LYS A 260 1.88 12.55 -23.07
CA LYS A 260 1.92 13.16 -24.40
C LYS A 260 3.19 12.68 -25.09
N ALA A 261 3.15 12.49 -26.41
CA ALA A 261 4.35 12.13 -27.16
C ALA A 261 5.49 13.10 -26.82
N PRO A 262 6.72 12.62 -26.56
CA PRO A 262 7.82 13.49 -26.23
C PRO A 262 8.08 14.40 -27.44
N ASN A 263 7.87 15.71 -27.28
CA ASN A 263 8.56 16.67 -28.11
C ASN A 263 10.05 16.40 -27.86
N ARG A 264 10.79 15.98 -28.90
CA ARG A 264 12.21 15.58 -28.84
C ARG A 264 12.92 16.35 -27.73
N LEU A 265 13.37 15.64 -26.70
CA LEU A 265 14.01 16.21 -25.52
C LEU A 265 15.07 17.21 -25.99
N HIS A 266 14.81 18.51 -25.80
CA HIS A 266 15.83 19.52 -25.96
C HIS A 266 16.84 19.26 -24.85
N HIS A 267 17.92 18.56 -25.19
CA HIS A 267 19.12 18.55 -24.36
C HIS A 267 19.52 20.01 -24.15
N ALA A 268 19.27 20.52 -22.95
CA ALA A 268 19.91 21.74 -22.49
C ALA A 268 21.41 21.49 -22.58
N ALA A 269 22.09 22.28 -23.40
CA ALA A 269 23.54 22.25 -23.54
C ALA A 269 24.18 22.43 -22.15
N PRO A 270 25.32 21.77 -21.87
CA PRO A 270 26.05 22.03 -20.64
C PRO A 270 26.46 23.50 -20.63
N LEU A 271 26.17 24.18 -19.52
CA LEU A 271 26.71 25.51 -19.25
C LEU A 271 28.24 25.42 -19.32
N ALA A 272 28.82 26.15 -20.27
CA ALA A 272 30.26 26.38 -20.38
C ALA A 272 30.73 27.37 -19.31
#